data_AF-A0A1G9FU97-F1
#
_entry.id   AF-A0A1G9FU97-F1
#
_cell.length_a   1.000
_cell.length_b   1.000
_cell.length_c   1.000
_cell.angle_alpha   90.00
_cell.angle_beta   90.00
_cell.angle_gamma   90.00
#
_symmetry.space_group_name_H-M   'P 1'
#
loop_
_entity.id
_entity.type
_entity.pdbx_description
1 polymer ?
#
loop_
_entity_poly.entity_id
_entity_poly.type
_entity_poly.pdbx_seq_one_letter_code
_entity_poly.pdbx_strand_id
1 'polypeptide(L)'
;MIYIGVLIAIVLLFLGYYAMVKVDKFIENNVEHSNGDLCDKYKDCRGMEEKLILIYGNNEITNLVKDYCDLQKYKYESIIDINSINSEVEYRCLFTLSYHDTDNLMVSSVGFKVYSIPSVIALCNNQNYLKIYKEFNFAKTLLYTYETDKLFNAIKELVEDAVKDKIKI
;
A
#
# COMPACT_ATOMS: atom_id res chain seq x y z
N MET A 1 -35.73 -27.56 35.89
CA MET A 1 -35.14 -26.24 35.56
C MET A 1 -33.68 -26.34 35.12
N ILE A 2 -32.81 -27.10 35.80
CA ILE A 2 -31.40 -27.31 35.41
C ILE A 2 -31.25 -27.88 33.98
N TYR A 3 -32.04 -28.91 33.64
CA TYR A 3 -32.01 -29.53 32.30
C TYR A 3 -32.40 -28.59 31.15
N ILE A 4 -33.26 -27.60 31.41
CA ILE A 4 -33.68 -26.61 30.40
C ILE A 4 -32.54 -25.63 30.14
N GLY A 5 -31.84 -25.18 31.19
CA GLY A 5 -30.67 -24.31 31.06
C GLY A 5 -29.53 -24.97 30.30
N VAL A 6 -29.27 -26.26 30.55
CA VAL A 6 -28.25 -27.04 29.82
C VAL A 6 -28.62 -27.18 28.34
N LEU A 7 -29.90 -27.43 28.04
CA LEU A 7 -30.36 -27.57 26.66
C LEU A 7 -30.25 -26.25 25.88
N ILE A 8 -30.55 -25.11 26.52
CA ILE A 8 -30.36 -23.77 25.92
C ILE A 8 -28.88 -23.49 25.64
N ALA A 9 -27.98 -23.83 26.57
CA ALA A 9 -26.55 -23.64 26.38
C ALA A 9 -25.99 -24.46 25.21
N ILE A 10 -26.44 -25.71 25.05
CA ILE A 10 -26.08 -26.57 23.92
C ILE A 10 -26.55 -25.95 22.60
N VAL A 11 -27.78 -25.45 22.53
CA VAL A 11 -28.31 -24.81 21.32
C VAL A 11 -27.51 -23.56 20.95
N LEU A 12 -27.12 -22.73 21.91
CA LEU A 12 -26.30 -21.53 21.66
C LEU A 12 -24.89 -21.88 21.14
N LEU A 13 -24.28 -22.95 21.66
CA LEU A 13 -22.98 -23.43 21.18
C LEU A 13 -23.06 -23.90 19.73
N PHE A 14 -24.11 -24.65 19.36
CA PHE A 14 -24.34 -25.05 17.97
C PHE A 14 -24.61 -23.86 17.05
N LEU A 15 -25.35 -22.85 17.53
CA LEU A 15 -25.61 -21.63 16.77
C LEU A 15 -24.32 -20.84 16.50
N GLY A 16 -23.46 -20.71 17.51
CA GLY A 16 -22.16 -20.04 17.39
C GLY A 16 -21.22 -20.78 16.44
N TYR A 17 -21.16 -22.11 16.54
CA TYR A 17 -20.39 -22.93 15.60
C TYR A 17 -20.91 -22.80 14.17
N TYR A 18 -22.23 -22.83 13.96
CA TYR A 18 -22.84 -22.66 12.64
C TYR A 18 -22.56 -21.27 12.04
N ALA A 19 -22.60 -20.22 12.86
CA ALA A 19 -22.24 -18.86 12.42
C ALA A 19 -20.77 -18.78 11.99
N MET A 20 -19.85 -19.39 12.76
CA MET A 20 -18.42 -19.40 12.44
C MET A 20 -18.14 -20.11 11.10
N VAL A 21 -18.72 -21.29 10.89
CA VAL A 21 -18.58 -22.05 9.61
C VAL A 21 -19.15 -21.27 8.43
N LYS A 22 -20.25 -20.53 8.62
CA LYS A 22 -20.84 -19.70 7.56
C LYS A 22 -19.98 -18.49 7.22
N VAL A 23 -19.29 -17.90 8.21
CA VAL A 23 -18.34 -16.80 8.01
C VAL A 23 -17.09 -17.29 7.29
N ASP A 24 -16.50 -18.41 7.73
CA ASP A 24 -15.32 -18.99 7.08
C ASP A 24 -15.63 -19.36 5.62
N LYS A 25 -16.79 -19.97 5.36
CA LYS A 25 -17.22 -20.29 4.00
C LYS A 25 -17.55 -19.05 3.16
N PHE A 26 -17.98 -17.96 3.78
CA PHE A 26 -18.18 -16.69 3.09
C PHE A 26 -16.83 -16.05 2.72
N ILE A 27 -15.83 -16.14 3.59
CA ILE A 27 -14.47 -15.68 3.29
C ILE A 27 -13.87 -16.53 2.17
N GLU A 28 -13.99 -17.86 2.24
CA GLU A 28 -13.45 -18.79 1.22
C GLU A 28 -14.14 -18.62 -0.15
N ASN A 29 -15.48 -18.50 -0.19
CA ASN A 29 -16.20 -18.33 -1.45
C ASN A 29 -16.02 -16.94 -2.12
N ASN A 30 -15.69 -15.90 -1.35
CA ASN A 30 -15.36 -14.59 -1.93
C ASN A 30 -13.91 -14.50 -2.43
N VAL A 31 -13.06 -15.47 -2.09
CA VAL A 31 -11.68 -15.55 -2.60
C VAL A 31 -11.61 -16.25 -3.97
N GLU A 32 -12.61 -17.04 -4.36
CA GLU A 32 -12.56 -17.84 -5.61
C GLU A 32 -13.50 -17.41 -6.75
N HIS A 33 -14.32 -16.35 -6.61
CA HIS A 33 -15.35 -16.00 -7.60
C HIS A 33 -15.45 -14.51 -8.00
N SER A 34 -14.32 -13.89 -8.37
CA SER A 34 -14.32 -12.65 -9.17
C SER A 34 -13.51 -12.73 -10.47
N ASN A 35 -13.25 -13.94 -10.96
CA ASN A 35 -12.93 -14.15 -12.39
C ASN A 35 -14.23 -14.16 -13.20
N GLY A 36 -14.59 -13.02 -13.77
CA GLY A 36 -15.72 -12.96 -14.70
C GLY A 36 -16.04 -11.55 -15.18
N ASP A 37 -15.34 -11.15 -16.25
CA ASP A 37 -15.83 -10.25 -17.31
C ASP A 37 -16.36 -8.87 -16.93
N LEU A 38 -15.58 -7.83 -17.27
CA LEU A 38 -15.86 -6.87 -18.35
C LEU A 38 -15.01 -5.60 -18.17
N CYS A 39 -13.92 -5.45 -18.93
CA CYS A 39 -13.81 -4.42 -19.98
C CYS A 39 -12.41 -4.43 -20.61
N ASP A 40 -12.40 -4.60 -21.92
CA ASP A 40 -11.25 -4.54 -22.80
C ASP A 40 -10.61 -3.14 -22.84
N LYS A 41 -9.34 -3.07 -22.45
CA LYS A 41 -8.21 -2.42 -23.16
C LYS A 41 -6.98 -2.60 -22.28
N TYR A 42 -5.87 -3.07 -22.85
CA TYR A 42 -4.61 -3.43 -22.18
C TYR A 42 -4.54 -4.86 -21.60
N LYS A 43 -4.69 -5.87 -22.45
CA LYS A 43 -4.14 -7.21 -22.17
C LYS A 43 -3.09 -7.58 -23.22
N ASP A 44 -1.87 -7.15 -22.95
CA ASP A 44 -0.69 -7.94 -23.31
C ASP A 44 0.35 -7.79 -22.20
N CYS A 45 0.18 -8.59 -21.13
CA CYS A 45 1.15 -8.92 -20.09
C CYS A 45 0.47 -9.87 -19.07
N ARG A 46 0.04 -11.06 -19.51
CA ARG A 46 -0.26 -12.17 -18.59
C ARG A 46 1.03 -12.96 -18.37
N GLY A 47 1.72 -12.66 -17.28
CA GLY A 47 2.89 -13.42 -16.83
C GLY A 47 3.54 -12.71 -15.64
N MET A 48 3.23 -13.19 -14.42
CA MET A 48 3.55 -12.58 -13.12
C MET A 48 2.85 -11.23 -12.86
N GLU A 49 2.12 -11.17 -11.75
CA GLU A 49 1.63 -9.91 -11.16
C GLU A 49 2.84 -9.04 -10.84
N GLU A 50 3.26 -8.20 -11.78
CA GLU A 50 4.31 -7.21 -11.53
C GLU A 50 3.77 -6.21 -10.51
N LYS A 51 4.17 -6.40 -9.26
CA LYS A 51 3.85 -5.51 -8.15
C LYS A 51 4.17 -4.06 -8.53
N LEU A 52 3.26 -3.17 -8.19
CA LEU A 52 3.21 -1.83 -8.75
C LEU A 52 3.78 -0.78 -7.77
N ILE A 53 4.46 0.26 -8.29
CA ILE A 53 4.96 1.38 -7.48
C ILE A 53 3.86 2.42 -7.31
N LEU A 54 3.53 2.77 -6.08
CA LEU A 54 2.57 3.84 -5.78
C LEU A 54 3.30 5.15 -5.49
N ILE A 55 2.90 6.23 -6.15
CA ILE A 55 3.52 7.55 -5.99
C ILE A 55 2.45 8.55 -5.56
N TYR A 56 2.61 9.12 -4.38
CA TYR A 56 1.77 10.17 -3.85
C TYR A 56 2.50 11.52 -3.92
N GLY A 57 1.84 12.51 -4.52
CA GLY A 57 2.34 13.87 -4.63
C GLY A 57 2.01 14.51 -5.98
N ASN A 58 2.01 15.84 -6.00
CA ASN A 58 1.86 16.62 -7.21
C ASN A 58 2.81 17.83 -7.17
N ASN A 59 4.08 17.57 -7.44
CA ASN A 59 5.13 18.58 -7.47
C ASN A 59 6.24 18.16 -8.44
N GLU A 60 7.25 19.02 -8.59
CA GLU A 60 8.37 18.82 -9.49
C GLU A 60 9.10 17.49 -9.24
N ILE A 61 9.43 17.16 -7.99
CA ILE A 61 10.13 15.91 -7.67
C ILE A 61 9.28 14.68 -8.03
N THR A 62 7.98 14.75 -7.81
CA THR A 62 7.05 13.66 -8.16
C THR A 62 6.99 13.46 -9.68
N ASN A 63 7.01 14.55 -10.46
CA ASN A 63 7.00 14.47 -11.92
C ASN A 63 8.30 13.86 -12.45
N LEU A 64 9.46 14.25 -11.90
CA LEU A 64 10.75 13.65 -12.28
C LEU A 64 10.77 12.13 -12.03
N VAL A 65 10.18 11.68 -10.93
CA VAL A 65 10.09 10.24 -10.60
C VAL A 65 9.16 9.51 -11.57
N LYS A 66 8.03 10.11 -11.96
CA LYS A 66 7.13 9.55 -12.97
C LYS A 66 7.82 9.42 -14.33
N ASP A 67 8.45 10.50 -14.80
CA ASP A 67 9.19 10.52 -16.06
C ASP A 67 10.30 9.46 -16.06
N TYR A 68 10.95 9.25 -14.91
CA TYR A 68 11.94 8.19 -14.76
C TYR A 68 11.33 6.80 -14.87
N CYS A 69 10.22 6.55 -14.17
CA CYS A 69 9.51 5.27 -14.26
C CYS A 69 9.04 5.00 -15.69
N ASP A 70 8.51 6.00 -16.39
CA ASP A 70 8.11 5.90 -17.80
C ASP A 70 9.31 5.55 -18.69
N LEU A 71 10.44 6.24 -18.51
CA LEU A 71 11.67 5.99 -19.26
C LEU A 71 12.19 4.56 -19.06
N GLN A 72 12.12 4.05 -17.83
CA GLN A 72 12.53 2.68 -17.50
C GLN A 72 11.45 1.62 -17.75
N LYS A 73 10.23 2.03 -18.13
CA LYS A 73 9.05 1.17 -18.28
C LYS A 73 8.67 0.44 -16.98
N TYR A 74 8.87 1.09 -15.83
CA TYR A 74 8.41 0.57 -14.54
C TYR A 74 6.92 0.83 -14.36
N LYS A 75 6.19 -0.18 -13.87
CA LYS A 75 4.76 -0.04 -13.56
C LYS A 75 4.59 0.81 -12.30
N TYR A 76 3.89 1.92 -12.43
CA TYR A 76 3.54 2.78 -11.32
C TYR A 76 2.11 3.32 -11.45
N GLU A 77 1.58 3.81 -10.33
CA GLU A 77 0.31 4.51 -10.21
C GLU A 77 0.56 5.79 -9.44
N SER A 78 0.00 6.89 -9.92
CA SER A 78 0.06 8.16 -9.22
C SER A 78 -1.27 8.45 -8.57
N ILE A 79 -1.22 8.80 -7.29
CA ILE A 79 -2.39 9.22 -6.52
C ILE A 79 -2.20 10.64 -5.99
N ILE A 80 -3.32 11.34 -5.86
CA ILE A 80 -3.39 12.69 -5.24
C ILE A 80 -4.23 12.63 -3.96
N ASP A 81 -5.07 11.60 -3.81
CA ASP A 81 -5.87 11.31 -2.62
C ASP A 81 -5.61 9.86 -2.17
N ILE A 82 -5.57 9.64 -0.86
CA ILE A 82 -5.42 8.33 -0.22
C ILE A 82 -6.60 7.41 -0.53
N ASN A 83 -7.78 7.97 -0.78
CA ASN A 83 -8.97 7.18 -1.12
C ASN A 83 -8.92 6.60 -2.54
N SER A 84 -7.93 7.02 -3.34
CA SER A 84 -7.72 6.50 -4.70
C SER A 84 -6.87 5.23 -4.74
N ILE A 85 -6.34 4.77 -3.60
CA ILE A 85 -5.56 3.53 -3.57
C ILE A 85 -6.48 2.35 -3.86
N ASN A 86 -6.13 1.56 -4.88
CA ASN A 86 -6.86 0.36 -5.22
C ASN A 86 -6.44 -0.81 -4.31
N SER A 87 -7.32 -1.23 -3.41
CA SER A 87 -7.07 -2.35 -2.49
C SER A 87 -6.87 -3.71 -3.18
N GLU A 88 -7.27 -3.83 -4.45
CA GLU A 88 -7.11 -5.07 -5.24
C GLU A 88 -5.72 -5.18 -5.90
N VAL A 89 -4.92 -4.11 -5.86
CA VAL A 89 -3.59 -4.07 -6.46
C VAL A 89 -2.53 -4.36 -5.40
N GLU A 90 -1.64 -5.31 -5.69
CA GLU A 90 -0.47 -5.53 -4.85
C GLU A 90 0.61 -4.49 -5.14
N TYR A 91 0.72 -3.49 -4.27
CA TYR A 91 1.76 -2.48 -4.35
C TYR A 91 3.05 -2.99 -3.73
N ARG A 92 4.16 -2.81 -4.45
CA ARG A 92 5.48 -3.14 -3.90
C ARG A 92 5.97 -2.07 -2.94
N CYS A 93 5.70 -0.82 -3.28
CA CYS A 93 6.31 0.31 -2.62
C CYS A 93 5.42 1.54 -2.76
N LEU A 94 5.36 2.36 -1.69
CA LEU A 94 4.72 3.67 -1.68
C LEU A 94 5.79 4.75 -1.48
N PHE A 95 5.80 5.72 -2.38
CA PHE A 95 6.57 6.96 -2.25
C PHE A 95 5.62 8.11 -1.92
N THR A 96 5.73 8.71 -0.73
CA THR A 96 5.00 9.94 -0.40
C THR A 96 5.93 11.13 -0.52
N LEU A 97 5.81 11.87 -1.62
CA LEU A 97 6.75 12.90 -2.05
C LEU A 97 6.14 14.30 -2.05
N SER A 98 5.04 14.53 -1.32
CA SER A 98 4.43 15.86 -1.18
C SER A 98 5.37 16.85 -0.48
N TYR A 99 5.17 18.15 -0.70
CA TYR A 99 5.84 19.21 0.06
C TYR A 99 5.16 19.51 1.42
N HIS A 100 4.15 18.72 1.80
CA HIS A 100 3.45 18.82 3.07
C HIS A 100 3.75 17.59 3.94
N ASP A 101 4.43 17.82 5.07
CA ASP A 101 4.82 16.75 6.00
C ASP A 101 3.65 16.02 6.64
N THR A 102 2.57 16.74 6.93
CA THR A 102 1.34 16.15 7.48
C THR A 102 0.75 15.12 6.54
N ASP A 103 0.73 15.44 5.24
CA ASP A 103 0.17 14.57 4.21
C ASP A 103 1.06 13.35 4.00
N ASN A 104 2.38 13.56 3.92
CA ASN A 104 3.33 12.46 3.79
C ASN A 104 3.26 11.49 4.98
N LEU A 105 3.19 12.00 6.22
CA LEU A 105 3.01 11.16 7.41
C LEU A 105 1.69 10.40 7.38
N MET A 106 0.59 11.09 7.07
CA MET A 106 -0.74 10.49 7.01
C MET A 106 -0.81 9.39 5.95
N VAL A 107 -0.44 9.72 4.71
CA VAL A 107 -0.52 8.79 3.58
C VAL A 107 0.43 7.62 3.77
N SER A 108 1.65 7.86 4.26
CA SER A 108 2.60 6.79 4.58
C SER A 108 2.05 5.85 5.64
N SER A 109 1.43 6.39 6.69
CA SER A 109 0.84 5.60 7.76
C SER A 109 -0.34 4.77 7.29
N VAL A 110 -1.22 5.35 6.46
CA VAL A 110 -2.38 4.65 5.90
C VAL A 110 -1.92 3.58 4.90
N GLY A 111 -1.00 3.91 4.00
CA GLY A 111 -0.40 2.95 3.06
C GLY A 111 0.21 1.74 3.78
N PHE A 112 0.97 1.99 4.84
CA PHE A 112 1.58 0.92 5.63
C PHE A 112 0.56 0.11 6.45
N LYS A 113 -0.33 0.77 7.20
CA LYS A 113 -1.18 0.09 8.20
C LYS A 113 -2.50 -0.42 7.66
N VAL A 114 -3.09 0.27 6.69
CA VAL A 114 -4.42 -0.05 6.15
C VAL A 114 -4.28 -0.86 4.88
N TYR A 115 -3.43 -0.43 3.95
CA TYR A 115 -3.21 -1.10 2.67
C TYR A 115 -2.07 -2.13 2.70
N SER A 116 -1.40 -2.30 3.86
CA SER A 116 -0.32 -3.28 4.05
C SER A 116 0.81 -3.17 3.01
N ILE A 117 1.07 -1.97 2.49
CA ILE A 117 2.14 -1.74 1.53
C ILE A 117 3.48 -1.95 2.26
N PRO A 118 4.31 -2.92 1.85
CA PRO A 118 5.43 -3.38 2.67
C PRO A 118 6.55 -2.34 2.77
N SER A 119 6.85 -1.65 1.67
CA SER A 119 7.88 -0.62 1.64
C SER A 119 7.27 0.76 1.52
N VAL A 120 7.43 1.59 2.54
CA VAL A 120 6.98 2.98 2.51
C VAL A 120 8.19 3.91 2.64
N ILE A 121 8.37 4.77 1.64
CA ILE A 121 9.38 5.82 1.60
C ILE A 121 8.69 7.17 1.70
N ALA A 122 9.01 7.91 2.76
CA ALA A 122 8.37 9.18 3.05
C ALA A 122 9.35 10.35 2.95
N LEU A 123 8.96 11.42 2.27
CA LEU A 123 9.69 12.67 2.21
C LEU A 123 9.37 13.53 3.44
N CYS A 124 10.38 13.81 4.25
CA CYS A 124 10.33 14.75 5.35
C CYS A 124 10.87 16.10 4.88
N ASN A 125 10.01 17.10 4.81
CA ASN A 125 10.34 18.44 4.33
C ASN A 125 11.00 19.29 5.42
N ASN A 126 10.56 19.13 6.67
CA ASN A 126 11.09 19.84 7.82
C ASN A 126 11.91 18.92 8.73
N GLN A 127 13.21 19.23 8.87
CA GLN A 127 14.13 18.48 9.73
C GLN A 127 13.63 18.37 11.19
N ASN A 128 12.89 19.35 11.70
CA ASN A 128 12.33 19.30 13.05
C ASN A 128 11.32 18.16 13.24
N TYR A 129 10.69 17.69 12.16
CA TYR A 129 9.74 16.58 12.19
C TYR A 129 10.41 15.23 11.97
N LEU A 130 11.71 15.18 11.65
CA LEU A 130 12.43 13.94 11.40
C LEU A 130 12.34 12.96 12.59
N LYS A 131 12.29 13.48 13.82
CA LYS A 131 12.08 12.64 15.01
C LYS A 131 10.74 11.91 14.94
N ILE A 132 9.68 12.60 14.55
CA ILE A 132 8.33 12.03 14.40
C ILE A 132 8.36 10.93 13.33
N TYR A 133 8.94 11.19 12.15
CA TYR A 133 9.05 10.19 11.09
C TYR A 133 9.78 8.92 11.53
N LYS A 134 10.81 9.03 12.38
CA LYS A 134 11.55 7.87 12.92
C LYS A 134 10.74 7.04 13.92
N GLU A 135 9.69 7.59 14.51
CA GLU A 135 8.77 6.84 15.36
C GLU A 135 7.81 5.97 14.52
N PHE A 136 7.69 6.25 13.22
CA PHE A 136 7.01 5.39 12.27
C PHE A 136 7.99 4.38 11.67
N ASN A 137 7.58 3.11 11.60
CA ASN A 137 8.36 2.01 11.01
C ASN A 137 8.34 2.08 9.46
N PHE A 138 8.65 3.24 8.89
CA PHE A 138 8.80 3.39 7.45
C PHE A 138 10.13 2.77 7.00
N ALA A 139 10.16 2.20 5.79
CA ALA A 139 11.36 1.59 5.24
C ALA A 139 12.47 2.64 5.05
N LYS A 140 12.09 3.85 4.65
CA LYS A 140 13.02 4.98 4.55
C LYS A 140 12.32 6.31 4.77
N THR A 141 13.01 7.22 5.45
CA THR A 141 12.67 8.64 5.45
C THR A 141 13.73 9.40 4.67
N LEU A 142 13.30 10.16 3.66
CA LEU A 142 14.13 11.08 2.91
C LEU A 142 14.01 12.46 3.52
N LEU A 143 15.12 13.18 3.69
CA LEU A 143 15.07 14.59 4.09
C LEU A 143 15.10 15.44 2.81
N TYR A 144 14.16 16.38 2.70
CA TYR A 144 14.14 17.32 1.60
C TYR A 144 15.41 18.18 1.61
N THR A 145 15.96 18.38 0.42
CA THR A 145 17.09 19.27 0.18
C THR A 145 16.74 20.20 -0.96
N TYR A 146 17.20 21.46 -0.92
CA TYR A 146 17.04 22.40 -2.04
C TYR A 146 17.73 21.95 -3.34
N GLU A 147 18.68 21.01 -3.23
CA GLU A 147 19.31 20.36 -4.38
C GLU A 147 18.38 19.26 -4.94
N THR A 148 17.45 19.65 -5.81
CA THR A 148 16.46 18.73 -6.43
C THR A 148 17.12 17.52 -7.11
N ASP A 149 18.24 17.72 -7.82
CA ASP A 149 18.96 16.64 -8.50
C ASP A 149 19.46 15.56 -7.53
N LYS A 150 19.95 15.99 -6.36
CA LYS A 150 20.47 15.08 -5.35
C LYS A 150 19.35 14.28 -4.70
N LEU A 151 18.24 14.94 -4.38
CA LEU A 151 17.04 14.30 -3.86
C LEU A 151 16.47 13.30 -4.88
N PHE A 152 16.40 13.70 -6.15
CA PHE A 152 15.93 12.85 -7.24
C PHE A 152 16.82 11.62 -7.43
N ASN A 153 18.15 11.79 -7.45
CA ASN A 153 19.07 10.66 -7.54
C ASN A 153 18.92 9.67 -6.37
N ALA A 154 18.70 10.16 -5.15
CA ALA A 154 18.41 9.30 -4.01
C ALA A 154 17.07 8.54 -4.16
N ILE A 155 16.03 9.20 -4.67
CA ILE A 155 14.74 8.53 -4.94
C ILE A 155 14.90 7.50 -6.07
N LYS A 156 15.67 7.82 -7.11
CA LYS A 156 15.96 6.93 -8.23
C LYS A 156 16.58 5.61 -7.76
N GLU A 157 17.58 5.67 -6.89
CA GLU A 157 18.18 4.48 -6.27
C GLU A 157 17.13 3.64 -5.52
N LEU A 158 16.25 4.29 -4.76
CA LEU A 158 15.18 3.61 -4.04
C LEU A 158 14.12 3.01 -4.96
N VAL A 159 13.78 3.66 -6.07
CA VAL A 159 12.88 3.11 -7.10
C VAL A 159 13.50 1.85 -7.69
N GLU A 160 14.78 1.87 -8.04
CA GLU A 160 15.47 0.70 -8.57
C GLU A 160 15.54 -0.45 -7.56
N ASP A 161 15.80 -0.14 -6.29
CA ASP A 161 15.79 -1.13 -5.22
C ASP A 161 14.40 -1.70 -4.97
N ALA A 162 13.36 -0.88 -5.08
CA ALA A 162 11.97 -1.34 -5.02
C ALA A 162 11.73 -2.32 -6.16
N VAL A 163 12.04 -1.98 -7.41
CA VAL A 163 11.81 -2.88 -8.56
C VAL A 163 12.56 -4.21 -8.44
N LYS A 164 13.74 -4.22 -7.80
CA LYS A 164 14.60 -5.41 -7.63
C LYS A 164 14.32 -6.22 -6.37
N ASP A 165 13.26 -5.92 -5.60
CA ASP A 165 12.95 -6.53 -4.29
C ASP A 165 14.11 -6.45 -3.27
N LYS A 166 14.92 -5.39 -3.35
CA LYS A 166 16.07 -5.19 -2.46
C LYS A 166 15.75 -4.40 -1.20
N ILE A 167 14.58 -3.75 -1.15
CA ILE A 167 14.16 -3.01 0.04
C ILE A 167 13.72 -4.01 1.11
N LYS A 168 14.55 -4.16 2.15
CA LYS A 168 14.24 -4.95 3.33
C LYS A 168 13.75 -4.03 4.44
N ILE A 169 12.62 -4.39 5.05
CA ILE A 169 12.08 -3.80 6.29
C ILE A 169 12.96 -4.22 7.46
#